data_AF-S2YVM3-F1
#
_entry.id   AF-S2YVM3-F1
#
_cell.length_a   1.000
_cell.length_b   1.000
_cell.length_c   1.000
_cell.angle_alpha   90.00
_cell.angle_beta   90.00
_cell.angle_gamma   90.00
#
_symmetry.space_group_name_H-M   'P 1'
#
loop_
_entity.id
_entity.type
_entity.pdbx_description
1 polymer ?
#
loop_
_entity_poly.entity_id
_entity_poly.type
_entity_poly.pdbx_seq_one_letter_code
_entity_poly.pdbx_strand_id
1 'polypeptide(L)'
;MQCLALGCEGRSLAGRSAACLWGLPISSTGTLTVEVVGKTERTRARTVYRHVPPGGIVSAEVNGFRVLLTSPQLTVIDIARWHGIGEAVRVAEAALYKKVIDMEALERALTSRSRCHNMDQAREAMRFITGFSESPGKVTSKSHSLRLVTRLRTSKPK
;
A
#
# COMPACT_ATOMS: atom_id res chain seq x y z
N MET A 1 -15.69 -7.56 0.80
CA MET A 1 -15.86 -8.99 0.44
C MET A 1 -15.19 -9.39 -0.88
N GLN A 2 -15.07 -8.53 -1.90
CA GLN A 2 -14.50 -8.92 -3.20
C GLN A 2 -13.00 -9.30 -3.17
N CYS A 3 -12.17 -8.65 -2.35
CA CYS A 3 -10.75 -8.99 -2.21
C CYS A 3 -10.55 -10.41 -1.67
N LEU A 4 -11.25 -10.76 -0.58
CA LEU A 4 -11.15 -12.08 0.03
C LEU A 4 -11.59 -13.19 -0.93
N ALA A 5 -12.68 -12.98 -1.68
CA ALA A 5 -13.15 -13.93 -2.69
C ALA A 5 -12.07 -14.21 -3.75
N LEU A 6 -11.45 -13.18 -4.33
CA LEU A 6 -10.36 -13.36 -5.30
C LEU A 6 -9.12 -14.01 -4.67
N GLY A 7 -8.80 -13.69 -3.41
CA GLY A 7 -7.72 -14.36 -2.67
C GLY A 7 -7.97 -15.86 -2.48
N CYS A 8 -9.22 -16.25 -2.16
CA CYS A 8 -9.62 -17.65 -2.00
C CYS A 8 -9.58 -18.44 -3.32
N GLU A 9 -9.72 -17.76 -4.47
CA GLU A 9 -9.49 -18.35 -5.80
C GLU A 9 -7.99 -18.57 -6.11
N GLY A 10 -7.10 -18.32 -5.14
CA GLY A 10 -5.65 -18.49 -5.30
C GLY A 10 -4.94 -17.31 -5.96
N ARG A 11 -5.63 -16.17 -6.15
CA ARG A 11 -5.01 -14.97 -6.73
C ARG A 11 -4.20 -14.23 -5.67
N SER A 12 -2.97 -13.89 -6.04
CA SER A 12 -2.12 -13.02 -5.21
C SER A 12 -2.60 -11.58 -5.27
N LEU A 13 -2.73 -10.92 -4.11
CA LEU A 13 -3.25 -9.55 -4.00
C LEU A 13 -2.15 -8.57 -3.60
N ALA A 14 -2.26 -7.33 -4.07
CA ALA A 14 -1.26 -6.27 -3.84
C ALA A 14 -1.92 -4.93 -3.46
N GLY A 15 -1.08 -3.95 -3.13
CA GLY A 15 -1.47 -2.56 -2.92
C GLY A 15 -2.64 -2.39 -1.95
N ARG A 16 -3.69 -1.66 -2.35
CA ARG A 16 -4.85 -1.41 -1.49
C ARG A 16 -5.61 -2.68 -1.13
N SER A 17 -5.62 -3.70 -1.99
CA SER A 17 -6.29 -4.97 -1.70
C SER A 17 -5.55 -5.78 -0.64
N ALA A 18 -4.22 -5.85 -0.74
CA ALA A 18 -3.41 -6.44 0.32
C ALA A 18 -3.52 -5.65 1.62
N ALA A 19 -3.42 -4.30 1.57
CA ALA A 19 -3.54 -3.46 2.76
C ALA A 19 -4.89 -3.64 3.46
N CYS A 20 -5.99 -3.74 2.72
CA CYS A 20 -7.31 -4.02 3.29
C CYS A 20 -7.33 -5.36 4.05
N LEU A 21 -6.73 -6.42 3.48
CA LEU A 21 -6.68 -7.74 4.12
C LEU A 21 -5.67 -7.82 5.27
N TRP A 22 -4.63 -6.98 5.28
CA TRP A 22 -3.76 -6.73 6.44
C TRP A 22 -4.42 -5.86 7.52
N GLY A 23 -5.66 -5.39 7.31
CA GLY A 23 -6.36 -4.50 8.22
C GLY A 23 -5.72 -3.11 8.32
N LEU A 24 -5.05 -2.64 7.28
CA LEU A 24 -4.40 -1.33 7.22
C LEU A 24 -5.34 -0.26 6.62
N PRO A 25 -5.22 1.01 7.04
CA PRO A 25 -6.16 2.07 6.66
C PRO A 25 -5.93 2.54 5.22
N ILE A 26 -6.83 2.17 4.31
CA ILE A 26 -6.84 2.65 2.93
C ILE A 26 -7.88 3.75 2.73
N SER A 27 -7.60 4.68 1.82
CA SER A 27 -8.59 5.67 1.40
C SER A 27 -9.44 5.11 0.27
N SER A 28 -10.62 4.60 0.61
CA SER A 28 -11.65 4.27 -0.38
C SER A 28 -12.91 5.07 -0.10
N THR A 29 -13.31 5.93 -1.05
CA THR A 29 -14.60 6.65 -1.03
C THR A 29 -15.73 5.83 -1.67
N GLY A 30 -15.51 4.54 -1.93
CA GLY A 30 -16.46 3.66 -2.61
C GLY A 30 -15.97 2.23 -2.68
N THR A 31 -16.60 1.43 -3.53
CA THR A 31 -16.32 0.00 -3.64
C THR A 31 -14.93 -0.26 -4.25
N LEU A 32 -14.01 -0.81 -3.46
CA LEU A 32 -12.60 -0.99 -3.82
C LEU A 32 -12.43 -1.79 -5.13
N THR A 33 -11.62 -1.26 -6.06
CA THR A 33 -11.09 -2.02 -7.21
C THR A 33 -10.03 -3.00 -6.71
N VAL A 34 -10.17 -4.28 -6.99
CA VAL A 34 -9.25 -5.31 -6.48
C VAL A 34 -7.95 -5.32 -7.28
N GLU A 35 -6.82 -5.20 -6.58
CA GLU A 35 -5.48 -5.17 -7.17
C GLU A 35 -4.86 -6.56 -7.08
N VAL A 36 -4.74 -7.23 -8.23
CA VAL A 36 -4.26 -8.60 -8.37
C VAL A 36 -2.86 -8.60 -8.99
N VAL A 37 -1.95 -9.43 -8.47
CA VAL A 37 -0.64 -9.66 -9.08
C VAL A 37 -0.80 -10.56 -10.29
N GLY A 38 -0.25 -10.15 -11.44
CA GLY A 38 -0.18 -11.01 -12.62
C GLY A 38 -0.40 -10.25 -13.93
N LYS A 39 -0.57 -11.03 -15.00
CA LYS A 39 -0.93 -10.51 -16.32
C LYS A 39 -2.43 -10.31 -16.40
N THR A 40 -2.86 -9.34 -17.20
CA THR A 40 -4.27 -9.11 -17.49
C THR A 40 -4.90 -10.39 -18.06
N GLU A 41 -5.97 -10.87 -17.41
CA GLU A 41 -6.86 -11.90 -17.95
C GLU A 41 -8.16 -11.25 -18.44
N ARG A 42 -9.03 -12.02 -19.10
CA ARG A 42 -10.36 -11.53 -19.51
C ARG A 42 -11.06 -10.88 -18.31
N THR A 43 -11.47 -9.63 -18.53
CA THR A 43 -11.71 -8.61 -17.51
C THR A 43 -12.86 -8.99 -16.58
N ARG A 44 -12.54 -9.42 -15.34
CA ARG A 44 -13.50 -9.32 -14.24
C ARG A 44 -13.70 -7.85 -13.89
N ALA A 45 -14.96 -7.43 -13.82
CA ALA A 45 -15.31 -6.06 -13.45
C ALA A 45 -14.61 -5.68 -12.13
N ARG A 46 -14.07 -4.46 -12.08
CA ARG A 46 -13.45 -3.87 -10.88
C ARG A 46 -12.21 -4.62 -10.38
N THR A 47 -11.46 -5.23 -11.30
CA THR A 47 -10.13 -5.80 -11.03
C THR A 47 -9.07 -5.06 -11.84
N VAL A 48 -7.94 -4.73 -11.22
CA VAL A 48 -6.75 -4.18 -11.88
C VAL A 48 -5.59 -5.13 -11.66
N TYR A 49 -4.96 -5.54 -12.76
CA TYR A 49 -3.79 -6.39 -12.74
C TYR A 49 -2.53 -5.53 -12.60
N ARG A 50 -1.68 -5.89 -11.64
CA ARG A 50 -0.44 -5.21 -11.31
C ARG A 50 0.73 -6.12 -11.59
N HIS A 51 1.68 -5.60 -12.36
CA HIS A 51 2.98 -6.24 -12.48
C HIS A 51 3.80 -5.95 -11.22
N VAL A 52 4.01 -6.99 -10.43
CA VAL A 52 4.77 -6.95 -9.18
C VAL A 52 5.98 -7.87 -9.35
N PRO A 53 7.23 -7.38 -9.19
CA PRO A 53 8.39 -8.24 -9.33
C PRO A 53 8.33 -9.44 -8.37
N PRO A 54 8.94 -10.58 -8.75
CA PRO A 54 8.96 -11.78 -7.92
C PRO A 54 9.47 -11.52 -6.50
N GLY A 55 8.98 -12.32 -5.55
CA GLY A 55 9.39 -12.24 -4.16
C GLY A 55 8.47 -11.39 -3.28
N GLY A 56 8.43 -11.76 -2.00
CA GLY A 56 7.64 -11.07 -0.98
C GLY A 56 6.13 -11.15 -1.16
N ILE A 57 5.63 -12.14 -1.91
CA ILE A 57 4.28 -12.66 -1.73
C ILE A 57 4.33 -13.63 -0.56
N VAL A 58 3.47 -13.42 0.43
CA VAL A 58 3.38 -14.24 1.63
C VAL A 58 1.98 -14.82 1.75
N SER A 59 1.88 -15.96 2.42
CA SER A 59 0.59 -16.52 2.76
C SER A 59 0.11 -15.96 4.09
N ALA A 60 -1.14 -15.53 4.14
CA ALA A 60 -1.80 -15.02 5.34
C ALA A 60 -3.14 -15.71 5.56
N GLU A 61 -3.53 -15.88 6.82
CA GLU A 61 -4.87 -16.33 7.18
C GLU A 61 -5.77 -15.12 7.42
N VAL A 62 -6.87 -15.01 6.68
CA VAL A 62 -7.83 -13.92 6.78
C VAL A 62 -9.22 -14.51 6.86
N ASN A 63 -9.91 -14.28 7.99
CA ASN A 63 -11.24 -14.84 8.26
C ASN A 63 -11.32 -16.37 8.06
N GLY A 64 -10.27 -17.12 8.46
CA GLY A 64 -10.20 -18.57 8.29
C GLY A 64 -9.83 -19.05 6.88
N PHE A 65 -9.55 -18.14 5.95
CA PHE A 65 -9.10 -18.49 4.59
C PHE A 65 -7.64 -18.15 4.38
N ARG A 66 -6.91 -19.10 3.78
CA ARG A 66 -5.53 -18.88 3.36
C ARG A 66 -5.49 -18.10 2.05
N VAL A 67 -4.88 -16.93 2.05
CA VAL A 67 -4.74 -16.05 0.88
C VAL A 67 -3.27 -15.69 0.64
N LEU A 68 -2.95 -15.26 -0.58
CA LEU A 68 -1.62 -14.80 -0.98
C LEU A 68 -1.60 -13.28 -1.12
N LEU A 69 -0.75 -12.60 -0.36
CA LEU A 69 -0.68 -11.14 -0.30
C LEU A 69 0.76 -10.68 -0.52
N THR A 70 0.98 -9.49 -1.09
CA THR A 70 2.27 -8.81 -0.90
C THR A 70 2.52 -8.62 0.60
N SER A 71 3.76 -8.81 1.04
CA SER A 71 4.14 -8.61 2.44
C SER A 71 3.77 -7.18 2.89
N PRO A 72 3.51 -6.94 4.19
CA PRO A 72 3.06 -5.64 4.65
C PRO A 72 3.99 -4.48 4.22
N GLN A 73 5.30 -4.66 4.30
CA GLN A 73 6.30 -3.66 3.88
C GLN A 73 6.30 -3.42 2.37
N LEU A 74 6.15 -4.47 1.54
CA LEU A 74 6.05 -4.28 0.08
C LEU A 74 4.71 -3.65 -0.31
N THR A 75 3.65 -3.95 0.44
CA THR A 75 2.33 -3.35 0.26
C THR A 75 2.39 -1.83 0.45
N VAL A 76 3.13 -1.34 1.46
CA VAL A 76 3.38 0.10 1.67
C VAL A 76 4.07 0.72 0.45
N ILE A 77 5.15 0.09 -0.02
CA ILE A 77 5.91 0.58 -1.19
C ILE A 77 5.03 0.61 -2.45
N ASP A 78 4.23 -0.43 -2.67
CA ASP A 78 3.32 -0.50 -3.81
C ASP A 78 2.22 0.58 -3.73
N ILE A 79 1.70 0.88 -2.54
CA ILE A 79 0.76 1.99 -2.32
C ILE A 79 1.41 3.33 -2.64
N ALA A 80 2.65 3.56 -2.22
CA ALA A 80 3.35 4.80 -2.54
C ALA A 80 3.51 5.00 -4.06
N ARG A 81 3.83 3.92 -4.78
CA ARG A 81 4.04 3.93 -6.24
C ARG A 81 2.76 4.15 -7.03
N TRP A 82 1.62 3.63 -6.56
CA TRP A 82 0.38 3.58 -7.33
C TRP A 82 -0.68 4.59 -6.88
N HIS A 83 -0.73 4.90 -5.58
CA HIS A 83 -1.79 5.69 -4.97
C HIS A 83 -1.29 6.99 -4.32
N GLY A 84 0.03 7.08 -4.12
CA GLY A 84 0.74 8.30 -3.76
C GLY A 84 1.19 8.37 -2.30
N ILE A 85 1.98 9.40 -2.01
CA ILE A 85 2.73 9.58 -0.76
C ILE A 85 1.81 9.58 0.48
N GLY A 86 0.75 10.39 0.47
CA GLY A 86 -0.07 10.60 1.67
C GLY A 86 -0.85 9.37 2.14
N GLU A 87 -1.19 8.45 1.24
CA GLU A 87 -1.80 7.17 1.63
C GLU A 87 -0.75 6.18 2.11
N ALA A 88 0.41 6.11 1.45
CA ALA A 88 1.50 5.25 1.88
C ALA A 88 1.98 5.56 3.29
N VAL A 89 2.15 6.85 3.64
CA VAL A 89 2.54 7.26 5.01
C VAL A 89 1.52 6.79 6.03
N ARG A 90 0.21 6.98 5.79
CA ARG A 90 -0.83 6.51 6.73
C ARG A 90 -0.84 5.00 6.90
N VAL A 91 -0.69 4.26 5.81
CA VAL A 91 -0.62 2.80 5.84
C VAL A 91 0.63 2.33 6.58
N ALA A 92 1.78 2.97 6.34
CA ALA A 92 3.04 2.63 6.99
C ALA A 92 3.00 2.91 8.49
N GLU A 93 2.55 4.08 8.91
CA GLU A 93 2.43 4.44 10.34
C GLU A 93 1.49 3.49 11.07
N ALA A 94 0.36 3.12 10.46
CA ALA A 94 -0.55 2.13 11.04
C ALA A 94 0.09 0.73 11.13
N ALA A 95 0.88 0.34 10.13
CA ALA A 95 1.58 -0.94 10.12
C ALA A 95 2.70 -1.00 11.18
N LEU A 96 3.46 0.09 11.34
CA LEU A 96 4.49 0.25 12.38
C LEU A 96 3.85 0.26 13.77
N TYR A 97 2.76 1.00 13.97
CA TYR A 97 2.01 1.02 15.23
C TYR A 97 1.51 -0.36 15.62
N LYS A 98 0.99 -1.13 14.65
CA LYS A 98 0.55 -2.53 14.85
C LYS A 98 1.72 -3.52 14.98
N LYS A 99 2.96 -3.07 14.84
CA LYS A 99 4.18 -3.90 14.86
C LYS A 99 4.17 -5.04 13.84
N VAL A 100 3.46 -4.86 12.72
CA VAL A 100 3.46 -5.83 11.62
C VAL A 100 4.62 -5.62 10.65
N ILE A 101 5.30 -4.46 10.75
CA ILE A 101 6.55 -4.11 10.09
C ILE A 101 7.44 -3.32 11.03
N ASP A 102 8.72 -3.21 10.71
CA ASP A 102 9.67 -2.25 11.25
C ASP A 102 10.26 -1.36 10.13
N MET A 103 11.01 -0.33 10.51
CA MET A 103 11.64 0.59 9.55
C MET A 103 12.66 -0.12 8.67
N GLU A 104 13.41 -1.08 9.21
CA GLU A 104 14.42 -1.84 8.45
C GLU A 104 13.77 -2.68 7.33
N ALA A 105 12.61 -3.28 7.58
CA ALA A 105 11.82 -4.00 6.59
C ALA A 105 11.32 -3.08 5.48
N LEU A 106 10.96 -1.83 5.80
CA LEU A 106 10.58 -0.83 4.79
C LEU A 106 11.77 -0.43 3.91
N GLU A 107 12.96 -0.25 4.48
CA GLU A 107 14.18 0.05 3.72
C GLU A 107 14.59 -1.10 2.80
N ARG A 108 14.52 -2.35 3.28
CA ARG A 108 14.73 -3.55 2.45
C ARG A 108 13.67 -3.65 1.34
N ALA A 109 12.41 -3.33 1.64
CA ALA A 109 11.34 -3.33 0.66
C ALA A 109 11.54 -2.25 -0.42
N LEU A 110 11.96 -1.05 -0.03
CA LEU A 110 12.28 0.04 -0.94
C LEU A 110 13.42 -0.36 -1.89
N THR A 111 14.46 -1.00 -1.34
CA THR A 111 15.63 -1.48 -2.10
C THR A 111 15.25 -2.57 -3.10
N SER A 112 14.46 -3.56 -2.68
CA SER A 112 14.02 -4.67 -3.56
C SER A 112 13.11 -4.21 -4.71
N ARG A 113 12.46 -3.06 -4.56
CA ARG A 113 11.62 -2.43 -5.61
C ARG A 113 12.33 -1.31 -6.38
N SER A 114 13.60 -1.05 -6.14
CA SER A 114 14.35 0.10 -6.70
C SER A 114 14.22 0.31 -8.22
N ARG A 115 14.07 -0.77 -9.00
CA ARG A 115 13.93 -0.74 -10.47
C ARG A 115 12.49 -0.59 -10.97
N CYS A 116 11.53 -0.43 -10.07
CA CYS A 116 10.14 -0.27 -10.43
C CYS A 116 9.80 1.15 -10.87
N HIS A 117 8.70 1.30 -11.60
CA HIS A 117 8.15 2.62 -11.89
C HIS A 117 7.68 3.33 -10.61
N ASN A 118 7.75 4.66 -10.65
CA ASN A 118 7.31 5.59 -9.60
C ASN A 118 8.02 5.45 -8.25
N MET A 119 9.27 4.95 -8.24
CA MET A 119 10.02 4.79 -7.00
C MET A 119 10.39 6.11 -6.32
N ASP A 120 10.41 7.24 -7.03
CA ASP A 120 10.64 8.55 -6.40
C ASP A 120 9.53 8.91 -5.42
N GLN A 121 8.28 8.54 -5.71
CA GLN A 121 7.17 8.69 -4.75
C GLN A 121 7.33 7.79 -3.53
N ALA A 122 7.84 6.57 -3.72
CA ALA A 122 8.12 5.66 -2.60
C ALA A 122 9.26 6.17 -1.71
N ARG A 123 10.35 6.68 -2.32
CA ARG A 123 11.46 7.32 -1.59
C ARG A 123 10.98 8.55 -0.83
N GLU A 124 10.18 9.40 -1.46
CA GLU A 124 9.64 10.58 -0.82
C GLU A 124 8.71 10.23 0.34
N ALA A 125 7.86 9.21 0.20
CA ALA A 125 7.02 8.73 1.29
C ALA A 125 7.83 8.28 2.50
N MET A 126 8.95 7.57 2.29
CA MET A 126 9.84 7.13 3.38
C MET A 126 10.38 8.29 4.23
N ARG A 127 10.57 9.47 3.65
CA ARG A 127 11.05 10.66 4.40
C ARG A 127 10.02 11.21 5.39
N PHE A 128 8.74 10.87 5.20
CA PHE A 128 7.64 11.30 6.07
C PHE A 128 7.23 10.26 7.10
N ILE A 129 7.72 9.02 6.98
CA ILE A 129 7.43 7.96 7.94
C ILE A 129 8.34 8.14 9.15
N THR A 130 7.72 8.26 10.33
CA THR A 130 8.39 8.56 11.59
C THR A 130 8.53 7.34 12.48
N GLY A 131 7.59 6.40 12.43
CA GLY A 131 7.61 5.18 13.25
C GLY A 131 7.30 5.39 14.73
N PHE A 132 6.86 6.59 15.13
CA PHE A 132 6.62 6.98 16.53
C PHE A 132 5.19 7.49 16.79
N SER A 133 4.16 6.83 16.25
CA SER A 133 2.78 7.23 16.55
C SER A 133 2.20 6.41 17.71
N GLU A 134 2.45 6.80 18.96
CA GLU A 134 1.79 6.21 20.14
C GLU A 134 0.33 6.70 20.37
N SER A 135 -0.27 7.47 19.45
CA SER A 135 -1.66 7.90 19.63
C SER A 135 -2.35 8.29 18.31
N PRO A 136 -3.57 7.78 18.02
CA PRO A 136 -4.42 8.33 16.97
C PRO A 136 -5.00 9.66 17.46
N GLY A 137 -4.24 10.75 17.29
CA GLY A 137 -4.70 12.10 17.60
C GLY A 137 -3.93 12.80 18.71
N LYS A 138 -2.65 13.12 18.47
CA LYS A 138 -2.07 14.40 18.91
C LYS A 138 -0.87 14.72 18.03
N VAL A 139 -1.02 15.79 17.28
CA VAL A 139 0.04 16.42 16.52
C VAL A 139 1.04 17.02 17.49
N THR A 140 2.26 16.49 17.54
CA THR A 140 3.41 17.19 18.09
C THR A 140 4.53 17.18 17.06
N SER A 141 4.72 18.36 16.45
CA SER A 141 6.01 18.86 15.94
C SER A 141 6.61 18.19 14.69
N LYS A 142 5.83 18.19 13.59
CA LYS A 142 6.25 18.45 12.19
C LYS A 142 5.03 18.80 11.32
N SER A 143 4.03 19.42 11.93
CA SER A 143 2.68 19.64 11.41
C SER A 143 2.56 20.86 10.48
N HIS A 144 3.48 21.02 9.52
CA HIS A 144 3.37 22.08 8.50
C HIS A 144 3.58 21.63 7.04
N SER A 145 3.69 20.32 6.75
CA SER A 145 4.02 19.86 5.38
C SER A 145 2.92 19.05 4.67
N LEU A 146 1.85 18.64 5.35
CA LEU A 146 0.75 17.86 4.72
C LEU A 146 -0.30 18.71 3.99
N ARG A 147 -0.26 20.05 4.11
CA ARG A 147 -1.13 20.96 3.33
C ARG A 147 -0.59 21.30 1.94
N LEU A 148 0.65 20.92 1.60
CA LEU A 148 1.28 21.28 0.32
C LEU A 148 1.05 20.24 -0.79
N VAL A 149 0.90 18.95 -0.46
CA VAL A 149 0.87 17.90 -1.50
C VAL A 149 -0.47 17.80 -2.23
N THR A 150 -1.56 18.28 -1.63
CA THR A 150 -2.90 18.27 -2.26
C THR A 150 -3.10 19.39 -3.29
N ARG A 151 -2.20 20.38 -3.39
CA ARG A 151 -2.33 21.52 -4.33
C ARG A 151 -1.56 21.37 -5.66
N LEU A 152 -0.75 20.33 -5.84
CA LEU A 152 0.07 20.19 -7.05
C LEU A 152 -0.56 19.35 -8.19
N ARG A 153 -1.88 19.08 -8.15
CA ARG A 153 -2.57 18.34 -9.23
C ARG A 153 -3.62 19.13 -10.01
N THR A 154 -3.77 20.44 -9.78
CA THR A 154 -4.66 21.30 -10.59
C THR A 154 -3.87 22.32 -11.39
N SER A 155 -3.08 21.85 -12.35
CA SER A 155 -2.71 22.65 -13.52
C SER A 155 -2.63 21.73 -14.74
N LYS A 156 -3.76 21.54 -15.42
CA LYS A 156 -3.75 21.16 -16.84
C LYS A 156 -3.46 22.44 -17.64
N PRO A 157 -2.53 22.45 -18.60
CA PRO A 157 -2.48 23.52 -19.58
C PRO A 157 -3.65 23.37 -20.57
N LYS A 158 -4.16 24.51 -21.03
CA LYS A 158 -5.00 24.61 -22.24
C LYS A 158 -4.11 24.52 -23.46
#